data_AF-A0A2V2BDF0-F1
#
_entry.id   AF-A0A2V2BDF0-F1
#
_cell.length_a   1.000
_cell.length_b   1.000
_cell.length_c   1.000
_cell.angle_alpha   90.00
_cell.angle_beta   90.00
_cell.angle_gamma   90.00
#
_symmetry.space_group_name_H-M   'P 1'
#
loop_
_entity.id
_entity.type
_entity.pdbx_description
1 polymer ?
#
loop_
_entity_poly.entity_id
_entity_poly.type
_entity_poly.pdbx_seq_one_letter_code
_entity_poly.pdbx_strand_id
1 'polypeptide(L)'
;MNYSVFFSMALLTGAAILLSLGNEEHKDSTDTARLQQQSGEFLHYVEALNDIYSTGTPPDGDVTARAILPSWLPHSSAITLRVSGGQGYAYAPFVPGLYAQILADTEDSTHFGRADSAGINTPAGRLSRPDFIPPGDVVYVR
;
A
#
# COMPACT_ATOMS: atom_id res chain seq x y z
N MET A 1 42.41 -3.65 -41.11
CA MET A 1 41.31 -3.17 -40.26
C MET A 1 40.62 -4.40 -39.67
N ASN A 2 40.73 -4.58 -38.36
CA ASN A 2 40.32 -5.81 -37.69
C ASN A 2 38.80 -5.83 -37.48
N TYR A 3 38.06 -6.34 -38.46
CA TYR A 3 36.60 -6.53 -38.42
C TYR A 3 36.13 -7.34 -37.20
N SER A 4 37.01 -8.15 -36.60
CA SER A 4 36.75 -8.92 -35.38
C SER A 4 36.36 -8.04 -34.19
N VAL A 5 36.97 -6.85 -34.00
CA VAL A 5 36.69 -6.01 -32.82
C VAL A 5 35.30 -5.37 -32.92
N PHE A 6 34.90 -4.96 -34.13
CA PHE A 6 33.56 -4.42 -34.38
C PHE A 6 32.46 -5.46 -34.19
N PHE A 7 32.72 -6.70 -34.61
CA PHE A 7 31.75 -7.79 -34.46
C PHE A 7 31.56 -8.19 -32.99
N SER A 8 32.64 -8.23 -32.20
CA SER A 8 32.57 -8.50 -30.75
C SER A 8 31.84 -7.40 -29.98
N MET A 9 32.04 -6.13 -30.35
CA MET A 9 31.37 -5.01 -29.68
C MET A 9 29.87 -4.97 -29.98
N ALA A 10 29.46 -5.30 -31.22
CA ALA A 10 28.04 -5.40 -31.60
C ALA A 10 27.32 -6.56 -30.90
N LEU A 11 28.00 -7.70 -30.69
CA LEU A 11 27.46 -8.83 -29.93
C LEU A 11 27.24 -8.50 -28.44
N LEU A 12 28.17 -7.74 -27.84
CA LEU A 12 28.06 -7.33 -26.44
C LEU A 12 26.93 -6.32 -26.21
N THR A 13 26.75 -5.34 -27.10
CA THR A 13 25.59 -4.42 -27.02
C THR A 13 24.27 -5.14 -27.29
N GLY A 14 24.23 -6.07 -28.24
CA GLY A 14 23.04 -6.89 -28.48
C GLY A 14 22.61 -7.73 -27.27
N ALA A 15 23.58 -8.37 -26.60
CA ALA A 15 23.31 -9.13 -25.37
C ALA A 15 22.85 -8.23 -24.22
N ALA A 16 23.43 -7.03 -24.07
CA ALA A 16 23.03 -6.08 -23.03
C ALA A 16 21.59 -5.56 -23.21
N ILE A 17 21.15 -5.30 -24.45
CA ILE A 17 19.78 -4.86 -24.75
C ILE A 17 18.78 -5.99 -24.45
N LEU A 18 19.08 -7.23 -24.83
CA LEU A 18 18.21 -8.39 -24.55
C LEU A 18 18.10 -8.66 -23.04
N LEU A 19 19.20 -8.52 -22.30
CA LEU A 19 19.17 -8.64 -20.83
C LEU A 19 18.37 -7.49 -20.19
N SER A 20 18.46 -6.26 -20.70
CA SER A 20 17.68 -5.13 -20.19
C SER A 20 16.17 -5.35 -20.37
N LEU A 21 15.75 -5.80 -21.56
CA LEU A 21 14.34 -6.07 -21.86
C LEU A 21 13.76 -7.17 -20.96
N GLY A 22 14.49 -8.27 -20.77
CA GLY A 22 14.05 -9.35 -19.87
C GLY A 22 14.03 -8.94 -18.39
N ASN A 23 14.94 -8.06 -17.96
CA ASN A 23 14.96 -7.55 -16.59
C ASN A 23 13.82 -6.57 -16.31
N GLU A 24 13.44 -5.74 -17.29
CA GLU A 24 12.35 -4.78 -17.15
C GLU A 24 10.99 -5.46 -16.98
N GLU A 25 10.70 -6.49 -17.78
CA GLU A 25 9.43 -7.23 -17.71
C GLU A 25 9.31 -8.03 -16.40
N HIS A 26 10.40 -8.66 -15.94
CA HIS A 26 10.41 -9.32 -14.64
C HIS A 26 10.29 -8.34 -13.48
N LYS A 27 10.98 -7.20 -13.55
CA LYS A 27 10.90 -6.16 -12.52
C LYS A 27 9.47 -5.63 -12.39
N ASP A 28 8.81 -5.31 -13.49
CA ASP A 28 7.44 -4.78 -13.52
C ASP A 28 6.42 -5.79 -12.97
N SER A 29 6.56 -7.07 -13.33
CA SER A 29 5.74 -8.15 -12.78
C SER A 29 5.93 -8.31 -11.26
N THR A 30 7.17 -8.27 -10.77
CA THR A 30 7.45 -8.40 -9.32
C THR A 30 6.98 -7.18 -8.53
N ASP A 31 7.11 -5.97 -9.08
CA ASP A 31 6.65 -4.75 -8.43
C ASP A 31 5.12 -4.71 -8.33
N THR A 32 4.41 -5.17 -9.37
CA THR A 32 2.95 -5.31 -9.36
C THR A 32 2.48 -6.32 -8.32
N ALA A 33 3.07 -7.53 -8.31
CA ALA A 33 2.72 -8.56 -7.34
C ALA A 33 2.97 -8.10 -5.88
N ARG A 34 4.07 -7.37 -5.66
CA ARG A 34 4.38 -6.76 -4.36
C ARG A 34 3.31 -5.74 -3.95
N LEU A 35 2.87 -4.86 -4.86
CA LEU A 35 1.83 -3.87 -4.57
C LEU A 35 0.48 -4.54 -4.26
N GLN A 36 0.09 -5.56 -5.02
CA GLN A 36 -1.12 -6.35 -4.76
C GLN A 36 -1.06 -7.04 -3.39
N GLN A 37 0.09 -7.62 -3.04
CA GLN A 37 0.28 -8.22 -1.71
C GLN A 37 0.15 -7.16 -0.60
N GLN A 38 0.80 -6.00 -0.74
CA GLN A 38 0.74 -4.93 0.26
C GLN A 38 -0.66 -4.33 0.39
N SER A 39 -1.38 -4.19 -0.72
CA SER A 39 -2.79 -3.76 -0.74
C SER A 39 -3.65 -4.79 -0.02
N GLY A 40 -3.54 -6.07 -0.35
CA GLY A 40 -4.28 -7.15 0.30
C GLY A 40 -4.00 -7.26 1.81
N GLU A 41 -2.74 -7.13 2.22
CA GLU A 41 -2.35 -7.06 3.63
C GLU A 41 -3.07 -5.89 4.33
N PHE A 42 -3.04 -4.69 3.75
CA PHE A 42 -3.74 -3.53 4.30
C PHE A 42 -5.25 -3.74 4.39
N LEU A 43 -5.87 -4.34 3.38
CA LEU A 43 -7.30 -4.61 3.37
C LEU A 43 -7.72 -5.65 4.41
N HIS A 44 -6.87 -6.62 4.75
CA HIS A 44 -7.13 -7.52 5.88
C HIS A 44 -7.13 -6.79 7.23
N TYR A 45 -6.28 -5.78 7.39
CA TYR A 45 -6.31 -4.91 8.57
C TYR A 45 -7.56 -4.03 8.62
N VAL A 46 -8.03 -3.54 7.47
CA VAL A 46 -9.31 -2.82 7.35
C VAL A 46 -10.48 -3.71 7.75
N GLU A 47 -10.50 -4.96 7.30
CA GLU A 47 -11.52 -5.92 7.69
C GLU A 47 -11.47 -6.19 9.20
N ALA A 48 -10.28 -6.43 9.75
CA ALA A 48 -10.12 -6.62 11.19
C ALA A 48 -10.57 -5.39 12.00
N LEU A 49 -10.36 -4.17 11.48
CA LEU A 49 -10.91 -2.96 12.09
C LEU A 49 -12.44 -2.96 12.04
N ASN A 50 -13.05 -3.31 10.91
CA ASN A 50 -14.51 -3.40 10.80
C ASN A 50 -15.11 -4.43 11.76
N ASP A 51 -14.44 -5.58 11.92
CA ASP A 51 -14.83 -6.61 12.88
C ASP A 51 -14.77 -6.13 14.32
N ILE A 52 -13.79 -5.30 14.69
CA ILE A 52 -13.72 -4.68 16.03
C ILE A 52 -14.98 -3.83 16.30
N TYR A 53 -15.59 -3.25 15.27
CA TYR A 53 -16.83 -2.47 15.36
C TYR A 53 -18.12 -3.32 15.30
N SER A 54 -18.03 -4.64 15.07
CA SER A 54 -19.20 -5.52 14.94
C SER A 54 -20.10 -5.57 16.19
N THR A 55 -19.53 -5.29 17.36
CA THR A 55 -20.21 -5.33 18.67
C THR A 55 -20.55 -3.95 19.23
N GLY A 56 -20.26 -2.88 18.47
CA GLY A 56 -20.48 -1.49 18.89
C GLY A 56 -19.26 -0.60 18.63
N THR A 57 -19.30 0.62 19.14
CA THR A 57 -18.15 1.54 19.04
C THR A 57 -17.10 1.15 20.08
N PRO A 58 -15.89 0.72 19.67
CA PRO A 58 -14.79 0.45 20.60
C PRO A 58 -14.35 1.74 21.32
N PRO A 59 -13.71 1.62 22.50
CA PRO A 59 -13.09 2.76 23.15
C PRO A 59 -11.94 3.32 22.30
N ASP A 60 -11.69 4.62 22.45
CA ASP A 60 -10.57 5.32 21.82
C ASP A 60 -9.21 4.71 22.24
N GLY A 61 -8.25 4.73 21.32
CA GLY A 61 -6.91 4.20 21.53
C GLY A 61 -6.40 3.33 20.39
N ASP A 62 -5.16 2.86 20.55
CA ASP A 62 -4.56 1.87 19.66
C ASP A 62 -5.28 0.52 19.85
N VAL A 63 -5.80 -0.03 18.75
CA VAL A 63 -6.51 -1.31 18.73
C VAL A 63 -5.82 -2.34 17.82
N THR A 64 -4.58 -2.06 17.38
CA THR A 64 -3.82 -2.92 16.45
C THR A 64 -3.66 -4.33 16.99
N ALA A 65 -3.39 -4.47 18.29
CA ALA A 65 -3.26 -5.77 18.95
C ALA A 65 -4.58 -6.56 19.06
N ARG A 66 -5.72 -5.94 18.77
CA ARG A 66 -7.05 -6.59 18.76
C ARG A 66 -7.44 -7.06 17.36
N ALA A 67 -6.64 -6.75 16.33
CA ALA A 67 -6.89 -7.21 14.97
C ALA A 67 -6.81 -8.74 14.90
N ILE A 68 -7.89 -9.37 14.44
CA ILE A 68 -7.90 -10.81 14.15
C ILE A 68 -7.58 -10.94 12.66
N LEU A 69 -6.36 -11.37 12.35
CA LEU A 69 -5.90 -11.57 10.98
C LEU A 69 -5.99 -13.05 10.59
N PRO A 70 -6.07 -13.36 9.28
CA PRO A 70 -5.93 -14.73 8.80
C PRO A 70 -4.61 -15.35 9.29
N SER A 71 -4.63 -16.65 9.61
CA SER A 71 -3.48 -17.34 10.23
C SER A 71 -2.20 -17.36 9.38
N TRP A 72 -2.33 -17.16 8.06
CA TRP A 72 -1.23 -17.07 7.12
C TRP A 72 -0.60 -15.66 7.06
N LEU A 73 -1.25 -14.65 7.64
CA LEU A 73 -0.80 -13.25 7.61
C LEU A 73 -0.17 -12.87 8.96
N PRO A 74 1.16 -12.72 9.04
CA PRO A 74 1.79 -12.22 10.26
C PRO A 74 1.41 -10.76 10.51
N HIS A 75 1.41 -10.36 11.79
CA HIS A 75 1.21 -8.95 12.14
C HIS A 75 2.37 -8.09 11.60
N SER A 76 1.99 -7.11 10.81
CA SER A 76 2.82 -6.02 10.33
C SER A 76 3.03 -4.97 11.41
N SER A 77 4.27 -4.51 11.57
CA SER A 77 4.59 -3.33 12.39
C SER A 77 4.35 -2.02 11.65
N ALA A 78 4.09 -2.07 10.34
CA ALA A 78 3.87 -0.90 9.51
C ALA A 78 2.41 -0.44 9.51
N ILE A 79 1.46 -1.32 9.84
CA ILE A 79 0.03 -1.02 9.78
C ILE A 79 -0.50 -0.83 11.20
N THR A 80 -1.09 0.33 11.45
CA THR A 80 -1.66 0.68 12.76
C THR A 80 -3.17 0.85 12.67
N LEU A 81 -3.89 0.29 13.64
CA LEU A 81 -5.32 0.50 13.82
C LEU A 81 -5.56 1.37 15.05
N ARG A 82 -6.33 2.44 14.89
CA ARG A 82 -6.62 3.37 15.98
C ARG A 82 -8.07 3.83 15.95
N VAL A 83 -8.63 4.02 17.13
CA VAL A 83 -9.96 4.60 17.34
C VAL A 83 -9.80 5.95 17.99
N SER A 84 -10.51 6.96 17.50
CA SER A 84 -10.51 8.31 18.07
C SER A 84 -11.85 8.98 17.82
N GLY A 85 -12.51 9.45 18.88
CA GLY A 85 -13.82 10.10 18.78
C GLY A 85 -14.90 9.19 18.19
N GLY A 86 -14.79 7.88 18.39
CA GLY A 86 -15.70 6.88 17.81
C GLY A 86 -15.47 6.58 16.32
N GLN A 87 -14.46 7.18 15.68
CA GLN A 87 -14.06 6.90 14.30
C GLN A 87 -12.85 5.96 14.25
N GLY A 88 -12.87 5.01 13.31
CA GLY A 88 -11.83 4.02 13.13
C GLY A 88 -10.88 4.40 12.01
N TYR A 89 -9.58 4.24 12.26
CA TYR A 89 -8.52 4.55 11.31
C TYR A 89 -7.60 3.34 11.17
N ALA A 90 -7.42 2.85 9.95
CA ALA A 90 -6.30 1.98 9.59
C ALA A 90 -5.34 2.79 8.74
N TYR A 91 -4.06 2.82 9.08
CA TYR A 91 -3.08 3.60 8.32
C TYR A 91 -1.73 2.91 8.23
N ALA A 92 -1.04 3.17 7.12
CA ALA A 92 0.25 2.59 6.80
C ALA A 92 1.15 3.59 6.05
N PRO A 93 2.49 3.50 6.22
CA PRO A 93 3.45 4.31 5.51
C PRO A 93 3.24 4.31 4.00
N PHE A 94 3.52 5.45 3.38
CA PHE A 94 3.48 5.58 1.93
C PHE A 94 4.45 4.60 1.25
N VAL A 95 3.90 3.83 0.31
CA VAL A 95 4.68 3.11 -0.71
C VAL A 95 4.23 3.62 -2.08
N PRO A 96 5.14 4.03 -2.98
CA PRO A 96 4.77 4.44 -4.33
C PRO A 96 3.88 3.40 -5.01
N GLY A 97 2.73 3.82 -5.52
CA GLY A 97 1.75 2.95 -6.18
C GLY A 97 0.73 2.28 -5.26
N LEU A 98 0.98 2.15 -3.95
CA LEU A 98 0.09 1.44 -3.02
C LEU A 98 -1.31 2.05 -2.94
N TYR A 99 -1.41 3.39 -2.82
CA TYR A 99 -2.72 4.05 -2.77
C TYR A 99 -3.52 3.82 -4.06
N ALA A 100 -2.86 3.87 -5.22
CA ALA A 100 -3.51 3.61 -6.50
C ALA A 100 -3.97 2.15 -6.61
N GLN A 101 -3.16 1.20 -6.13
CA GLN A 101 -3.53 -0.21 -6.06
C GLN A 101 -4.74 -0.44 -5.14
N ILE A 102 -4.76 0.19 -3.96
CA ILE A 102 -5.90 0.10 -3.02
C ILE A 102 -7.18 0.65 -3.67
N LEU A 103 -7.12 1.79 -4.34
CA LEU A 103 -8.29 2.34 -5.04
C LEU A 103 -8.76 1.39 -6.15
N ALA A 104 -7.85 0.78 -6.90
CA ALA A 104 -8.19 -0.22 -7.92
C ALA A 104 -8.86 -1.46 -7.30
N ASP A 105 -8.34 -1.96 -6.18
CA ASP A 105 -8.87 -3.15 -5.48
C ASP A 105 -10.21 -2.88 -4.77
N THR A 106 -10.55 -1.61 -4.54
CA THR A 106 -11.74 -1.20 -3.77
C THR A 106 -12.72 -0.34 -4.56
N GLU A 107 -12.56 -0.32 -5.89
CA GLU A 107 -13.44 0.40 -6.82
C GLU A 107 -13.64 1.88 -6.44
N ASP A 108 -12.53 2.58 -6.16
CA ASP A 108 -12.49 3.99 -5.76
C ASP A 108 -13.32 4.32 -4.50
N SER A 109 -13.37 3.38 -3.54
CA SER A 109 -14.07 3.57 -2.27
C SER A 109 -13.67 4.87 -1.56
N THR A 110 -14.68 5.61 -1.12
CA THR A 110 -14.55 6.93 -0.50
C THR A 110 -13.99 6.91 0.92
N HIS A 111 -13.87 5.71 1.51
CA HIS A 111 -13.30 5.48 2.83
C HIS A 111 -11.77 5.51 2.82
N PHE A 112 -11.15 5.38 1.65
CA PHE A 112 -9.70 5.41 1.52
C PHE A 112 -9.21 6.79 1.13
N GLY A 113 -8.07 7.18 1.66
CA GLY A 113 -7.44 8.44 1.33
C GLY A 113 -5.95 8.45 1.60
N ARG A 114 -5.32 9.52 1.13
CA ARG A 114 -3.91 9.82 1.41
C ARG A 114 -3.80 11.02 2.33
N ALA A 115 -3.11 10.85 3.45
CA ALA A 115 -2.84 11.90 4.41
C ALA A 115 -1.80 12.89 3.86
N ASP A 116 -2.04 14.18 4.07
CA ASP A 116 -1.06 15.25 3.89
C ASP A 116 -1.12 16.24 5.06
N SER A 117 -0.43 17.37 4.95
CA SER A 117 -0.44 18.40 5.99
C SER A 117 -1.80 19.07 6.20
N ALA A 118 -2.68 19.05 5.19
CA ALA A 118 -3.97 19.71 5.20
C ALA A 118 -5.14 18.78 5.62
N GLY A 119 -4.99 17.46 5.45
CA GLY A 119 -6.05 16.51 5.82
C GLY A 119 -5.81 15.11 5.25
N ILE A 120 -6.88 14.32 5.18
CA ILE A 120 -6.91 13.04 4.47
C ILE A 120 -7.70 13.27 3.18
N ASN A 121 -7.06 13.13 2.02
CA ASN A 121 -7.71 13.32 0.73
C ASN A 121 -8.30 11.99 0.26
N THR A 122 -9.62 11.87 0.25
CA THR A 122 -10.36 10.72 -0.25
C THR A 122 -11.05 11.06 -1.59
N PRO A 123 -11.56 10.08 -2.34
CA PRO A 123 -12.38 10.33 -3.52
C PRO A 123 -13.62 11.20 -3.25
N ALA A 124 -14.17 11.20 -2.03
CA ALA A 124 -15.32 12.03 -1.66
C ALA A 124 -14.94 13.45 -1.23
N GLY A 125 -13.65 13.74 -1.07
CA GLY A 125 -13.16 15.04 -0.63
C GLY A 125 -12.17 14.93 0.53
N ARG A 126 -11.94 16.06 1.20
CA ARG A 126 -10.95 16.15 2.26
C ARG A 126 -11.58 15.97 3.64
N LEU A 127 -11.04 15.06 4.43
CA LEU A 127 -11.36 14.86 5.84
C LEU A 127 -10.29 15.49 6.74
N SER A 128 -10.62 15.79 7.99
CA SER A 128 -9.61 16.25 8.96
C SER A 128 -8.66 15.11 9.29
N ARG A 129 -7.35 15.38 9.34
CA ARG A 129 -6.34 14.41 9.75
C ARG A 129 -6.10 14.50 11.26
N PRO A 130 -6.30 13.44 12.04
CA PRO A 130 -5.84 13.38 13.43
C PRO A 130 -4.31 13.45 13.52
N ASP A 131 -3.78 14.07 14.58
CA ASP A 131 -2.33 14.29 14.74
C ASP A 131 -1.50 13.01 14.78
N PHE A 132 -2.10 11.89 15.18
CA PHE A 132 -1.44 10.59 15.24
C PHE A 132 -1.23 9.93 13.88
N ILE A 133 -1.88 10.42 12.80
CA ILE A 133 -1.69 9.88 11.45
C ILE A 133 -0.56 10.65 10.77
N PRO A 134 0.57 10.04 10.44
CA PRO A 134 1.66 10.73 9.75
C PRO A 134 1.24 11.29 8.39
N PRO A 135 1.73 12.48 7.99
CA PRO A 135 1.58 12.95 6.62
C PRO A 135 2.26 11.99 5.63
N GLY A 136 1.61 11.73 4.50
CA GLY A 136 2.07 10.81 3.46
C GLY A 136 1.36 9.47 3.47
N ASP A 137 0.91 9.01 4.64
CA ASP A 137 0.33 7.69 4.86
C ASP A 137 -0.94 7.46 4.05
N VAL A 138 -1.17 6.19 3.70
CA VAL A 138 -2.45 5.72 3.19
C VAL A 138 -3.34 5.40 4.38
N VAL A 139 -4.60 5.83 4.31
CA VAL A 139 -5.54 5.78 5.42
C VAL A 139 -6.88 5.22 4.96
N TYR A 140 -7.45 4.32 5.73
CA TYR A 140 -8.86 3.97 5.70
C TYR A 140 -9.56 4.63 6.89
N VAL A 141 -10.72 5.24 6.63
CA VAL A 141 -11.56 5.91 7.64
C VAL A 141 -12.93 5.25 7.65
N ARG A 142 -13.35 4.75 8.82
CA ARG A 142 -14.66 4.13 9.03
C ARG A 142 -15.75 5.13 9.35
#